data_AF-A0A183JNM5-F1
#
_entry.id   AF-A0A183JNM5-F1
#
_cell.length_a   1.000
_cell.length_b   1.000
_cell.length_c   1.000
_cell.angle_alpha   90.00
_cell.angle_beta   90.00
_cell.angle_gamma   90.00
#
_symmetry.space_group_name_H-M   'P 1'
#
loop_
_entity.id
_entity.type
_entity.pdbx_description
1 polymer ?
#
loop_
_entity_poly.entity_id
_entity_poly.type
_entity_poly.pdbx_seq_one_letter_code
_entity_poly.pdbx_strand_id
1 'polypeptide(L)' 'MSQAEWLELESDPGLFTLLLEDFGVQGVQVEEIYDLSKPITEIVYGFIFLFHWNKAKKKVR' A
#
# COMPACT_ATOMS: atom_id res chain seq x y z
N MET A 1 -30.28 -6.99 -3.37
CA MET A 1 -29.05 -6.21 -3.61
C MET A 1 -27.91 -7.05 -3.08
N SER A 2 -27.05 -7.57 -3.96
CA SER A 2 -25.89 -8.35 -3.51
C SER A 2 -24.96 -7.40 -2.75
N GLN A 3 -24.72 -7.72 -1.48
CA GLN A 3 -23.74 -7.03 -0.67
C GLN A 3 -22.38 -7.24 -1.33
N ALA A 4 -21.74 -6.16 -1.81
CA ALA A 4 -20.41 -6.26 -2.38
C ALA A 4 -19.47 -6.81 -1.30
N GLU A 5 -18.93 -8.00 -1.55
CA GLU A 5 -17.96 -8.64 -0.68
C GLU A 5 -16.60 -7.99 -0.91
N TRP A 6 -15.91 -7.64 0.17
CA TRP A 6 -14.53 -7.17 0.08
C TRP A 6 -13.64 -8.36 -0.18
N LEU A 7 -12.92 -8.33 -1.31
CA LEU A 7 -11.95 -9.35 -1.64
C LEU A 7 -10.57 -8.95 -1.11
N GLU A 8 -9.77 -9.96 -0.80
CA GLU A 8 -8.35 -9.75 -0.50
C GLU A 8 -7.64 -9.21 -1.75
N LEU A 9 -6.66 -8.35 -1.52
CA LEU A 9 -5.93 -7.65 -2.57
C LEU A 9 -4.47 -8.09 -2.56
N GLU A 10 -3.90 -8.31 -3.73
CA GLU A 10 -2.47 -8.58 -3.86
C GLU A 10 -1.66 -7.33 -3.49
N SER A 11 -0.52 -7.53 -2.84
CA SER A 11 0.40 -6.46 -2.43
C SER A 11 1.29 -6.02 -3.60
N ASP A 12 0.69 -5.64 -4.72
CA ASP A 12 1.39 -5.20 -5.93
C ASP A 12 1.30 -3.67 -6.11
N PRO A 13 2.42 -2.94 -6.33
CA PRO A 13 2.40 -1.49 -6.51
C PRO A 13 1.61 -1.03 -7.76
N GLY A 14 1.64 -1.81 -8.84
CA GLY A 14 0.88 -1.52 -10.06
C GLY A 14 -0.62 -1.61 -9.81
N LEU A 15 -1.06 -2.61 -9.06
CA LEU A 15 -2.45 -2.76 -8.65
C LEU A 15 -2.92 -1.60 -7.78
N PHE A 16 -2.12 -1.14 -6.81
CA PHE A 16 -2.46 0.05 -6.02
C PHE A 16 -2.54 1.32 -6.86
N THR A 17 -1.67 1.45 -7.87
CA THR A 17 -1.71 2.58 -8.81
C THR A 17 -3.01 2.59 -9.60
N LEU A 18 -3.41 1.46 -10.19
CA LEU A 18 -4.67 1.32 -10.90
C LEU A 18 -5.89 1.58 -9.99
N LEU A 19 -5.83 1.14 -8.74
CA LEU A 19 -6.90 1.39 -7.76
C LEU A 19 -7.08 2.89 -7.48
N LEU A 20 -5.99 3.66 -7.40
CA LEU A 20 -6.05 5.12 -7.23
C LEU A 20 -6.64 5.80 -8.48
N GLU A 21 -6.25 5.34 -9.67
CA GLU A 21 -6.82 5.81 -10.94
C GLU A 21 -8.34 5.55 -11.01
N ASP A 22 -8.79 4.36 -10.60
CA ASP A 22 -10.21 3.99 -10.53
C ASP A 22 -10.99 4.84 -9.52
N PHE A 23 -10.34 5.30 -8.45
CA PHE A 23 -10.90 6.28 -7.51
C PHE A 23 -10.90 7.72 -8.04
N GLY A 24 -10.37 7.96 -9.24
CA GLY A 24 -10.32 9.26 -9.89
C GLY A 24 -9.11 10.12 -9.49
N VAL A 25 -8.11 9.54 -8.83
CA VAL A 25 -6.85 10.22 -8.53
C VAL A 25 -5.96 10.18 -9.77
N GLN A 26 -5.40 11.32 -10.17
CA GLN A 26 -4.57 11.43 -11.37
C GLN A 26 -3.17 11.94 -11.01
N GLY A 27 -2.16 11.48 -11.75
CA GLY A 27 -0.76 11.93 -11.59
C GLY A 27 -0.08 11.42 -10.32
N VAL A 28 -0.60 10.35 -9.72
CA VAL A 28 -0.02 9.67 -8.55
C VAL A 28 0.23 8.22 -8.92
N GLN A 29 1.39 7.71 -8.51
CA GLN A 29 1.75 6.30 -8.64
C GLN A 29 2.19 5.75 -7.29
N VAL A 30 2.07 4.43 -7.13
CA VAL A 30 2.60 3.70 -5.97
C VAL A 30 3.84 2.95 -6.40
N GLU A 31 4.93 3.10 -5.67
CA GLU A 31 6.19 2.39 -5.88
C GLU A 31 6.56 1.55 -4.67
N GLU A 32 7.16 0.39 -4.92
CA GLU A 32 7.70 -0.46 -3.86
C GLU A 32 9.11 0.01 -3.47
N ILE A 33 9.33 0.17 -2.16
CA ILE A 33 10.63 0.57 -1.62
C ILE A 33 11.43 -0.69 -1.27
N TYR A 34 12.39 -1.04 -2.12
CA TYR A 34 13.28 -2.19 -1.91
C TYR A 34 14.41 -1.92 -0.91
N ASP A 35 14.82 -0.66 -0.76
CA ASP A 35 15.97 -0.27 0.04
C ASP A 35 15.73 1.06 0.76
N LEU A 36 15.56 1.00 2.08
CA LEU A 36 15.34 2.16 2.95
C LEU A 36 16.61 2.97 3.22
N SER A 37 17.79 2.48 2.85
CA SER A 37 19.04 3.23 3.01
C SER A 37 19.21 4.30 1.94
N LYS A 38 18.51 4.18 0.82
CA LYS A 38 18.53 5.17 -0.25
C LYS A 38 17.69 6.38 0.14
N PRO A 39 18.20 7.60 -0.06
CA PRO A 39 17.41 8.80 0.19
C PRO A 39 16.25 8.87 -0.80
N ILE A 40 15.05 9.15 -0.31
CA ILE A 40 13.88 9.35 -1.15
C ILE A 40 13.86 10.82 -1.55
N THR A 41 14.17 11.10 -2.82
CA THR A 41 14.37 12.45 -3.34
C THR A 41 13.14 13.02 -4.05
N GLU A 42 12.12 12.20 -4.27
CA GLU A 42 10.90 12.57 -4.99
C GLU A 42 9.80 13.10 -4.04
N ILE A 43 8.73 13.64 -4.61
CA ILE A 43 7.57 14.11 -3.83
C ILE A 43 6.79 12.87 -3.35
N VAL A 44 6.90 12.57 -2.06
CA VAL A 44 6.18 11.47 -1.42
C VAL A 44 4.97 12.00 -0.65
N TYR A 45 3.78 11.54 -1.02
CA TYR A 45 2.53 11.88 -0.33
C TYR A 45 2.29 11.06 0.94
N GLY A 46 2.83 9.84 1.00
CA GLY A 46 2.68 8.95 2.14
C GLY A 46 3.36 7.61 1.93
N PHE A 47 3.38 6.79 2.99
CA PHE A 47 3.93 5.44 2.99
C PHE A 47 2.85 4.43 3.35
N ILE A 48 2.84 3.30 2.66
CA ILE A 48 1.97 2.16 2.95
C ILE A 48 2.85 1.05 3.51
N PHE A 49 2.59 0.63 4.74
CA PHE A 49 3.28 -0.50 5.38
C PHE A 49 2.32 -1.69 5.48
N LEU A 50 2.60 -2.71 4.67
CA LEU A 50 1.86 -3.98 4.70
C LEU A 50 2.69 -5.02 5.45
N PHE A 51 2.06 -5.71 6.39
CA PHE A 51 2.71 -6.77 7.15
C PHE A 51 1.68 -7.83 7.52
N HIS A 52 2.12 -9.09 7.57
CA HIS A 52 1.27 -10.16 8.08
C HIS A 52 0.99 -9.92 9.57
N TRP A 53 -0.29 -9.79 9.92
CA TRP A 53 -0.70 -9.56 11.30
C TRP A 53 -0.36 -10.77 12.16
N ASN A 54 0.55 -10.60 13.12
CA ASN A 54 0.89 -11.64 14.08
C ASN A 54 0.55 -11.19 15.52
N LYS A 55 -0.48 -11.81 16.11
CA LYS A 55 -0.91 -11.53 17.49
C LYS A 55 0.20 -11.72 18.53
N ALA A 56 1.21 -12.56 18.25
CA ALA A 56 2.32 -12.84 19.16
C ALA A 56 3.35 -11.70 19.27
N LYS A 57 3.28 -10.69 18.40
CA LYS A 57 4.13 -9.48 18.47
C LYS A 57 3.59 -8.40 19.41
N LYS A 58 2.54 -8.68 20.20
CA LYS A 58 2.32 -7.96 21.47
C LYS A 58 3.32 -8.46 22.52
N LYS A 59 4.61 -8.20 22.31
CA LYS A 59 5.64 -8.34 23.34
C LYS A 59 6.48 -7.06 23.38
N VAL A 60 6.16 -6.23 24.39
CA VAL A 60 7.08 -5.49 25.29
C VAL A 60 8.08 -4.55 24.57
N ARG A 61 8.00 -3.22 24.58
CA ARG A 61 7.58 -2.21 25.58
C ARG A 61 6.88 -1.04 24.90
#